data_AF-A0A7J7M9H3-F1
#
_entry.id   AF-A0A7J7M9H3-F1
#
_cell.length_a   1.000
_cell.length_b   1.000
_cell.length_c   1.000
_cell.angle_alpha   90.00
_cell.angle_beta   90.00
_cell.angle_gamma   90.00
#
_symmetry.space_group_name_H-M   'P 1'
#
loop_
_entity.id
_entity.type
_entity.pdbx_description
1 polymer ?
#
loop_
_entity_poly.entity_id
_entity_poly.type
_entity_poly.pdbx_seq_one_letter_code
_entity_poly.pdbx_strand_id
1 'polypeptide(L)'
;MSGGGIARGRLSEERKSWRKNHPHGFVAKPETLADGSVNMMIWQCIIPGKLGGWRPAITVKQILVGIQDLLDQPNPADPAQTDGYHLFIQEPVEYKRRVKQQAKQYPPLV
;
A
#
# COMPACT_ATOMS: atom_id res chain seq x y z
N MET A 1 41.16 6.37 19.05
CA MET A 1 40.38 6.72 17.83
C MET A 1 40.12 5.44 17.07
N SER A 2 39.02 4.75 17.33
CA SER A 2 38.87 3.35 16.94
C SER A 2 38.14 3.21 15.60
N GLY A 3 38.92 3.06 14.52
CA GLY A 3 38.71 2.07 13.45
C GLY A 3 37.36 1.98 12.76
N GLY A 4 37.03 2.92 11.88
CA GLY A 4 36.01 2.73 10.86
C GLY A 4 36.34 3.54 9.63
N GLY A 5 36.56 2.89 8.48
CA GLY A 5 36.75 3.59 7.21
C GLY A 5 35.58 4.53 6.88
N ILE A 6 35.77 5.47 5.96
CA ILE A 6 34.83 6.56 5.64
C ILE A 6 33.36 6.09 5.55
N ALA A 7 33.13 4.91 4.97
CA ALA A 7 31.81 4.28 4.88
C ALA A 7 31.14 4.06 6.26
N ARG A 8 31.85 3.51 7.25
CA ARG A 8 31.33 3.29 8.61
C ARG A 8 31.01 4.60 9.32
N GLY A 9 31.83 5.64 9.09
CA GLY A 9 31.57 6.98 9.59
C GLY A 9 30.24 7.52 9.07
N ARG A 10 30.06 7.53 7.75
CA ARG A 10 28.82 7.97 7.10
C ARG A 10 27.59 7.17 7.54
N LEU A 11 27.68 5.84 7.59
CA LEU A 11 26.55 5.00 8.02
C LEU A 11 26.14 5.26 9.48
N SER A 12 27.09 5.66 10.32
CA SER A 12 26.80 6.04 11.71
C SER A 12 26.05 7.38 11.78
N GLU A 13 26.35 8.32 10.89
CA GLU A 13 25.61 9.59 10.76
C GLU A 13 24.19 9.37 10.24
N GLU A 14 24.01 8.53 9.21
CA GLU A 14 22.69 8.15 8.69
C GLU A 14 21.82 7.51 9.79
N ARG A 15 22.40 6.59 10.59
CA ARG A 15 21.70 5.98 11.72
C ARG A 15 21.25 7.00 12.75
N LYS A 16 22.09 8.00 13.05
CA LYS A 16 21.74 9.08 13.98
C LYS A 16 20.62 9.95 13.42
N SER A 17 20.71 10.32 12.14
CA SER A 17 19.68 11.09 11.43
C SER A 17 18.33 10.37 11.43
N TRP A 18 18.32 9.09 11.06
CA TRP A 18 17.13 8.24 11.05
C TRP A 18 16.48 8.12 12.43
N ARG A 19 17.28 7.94 13.49
CA ARG A 19 16.77 7.88 14.87
C ARG A 19 16.19 9.22 15.35
N LYS A 20 16.68 10.33 14.81
CA LYS A 20 16.16 11.67 15.12
C LYS A 20 14.81 11.90 14.44
N ASN A 21 14.68 11.51 13.18
CA ASN A 21 13.45 11.64 12.43
C ASN A 21 13.40 10.63 11.28
N HIS A 22 12.29 9.92 11.15
CA HIS A 22 11.99 9.08 10.00
C HIS A 22 10.48 9.01 9.77
N PRO A 23 10.01 8.71 8.56
CA PRO A 23 8.58 8.60 8.28
C PRO A 23 7.91 7.52 9.14
N HIS A 24 6.71 7.79 9.64
CA HIS A 24 5.97 6.86 10.50
C HIS A 24 5.77 5.50 9.81
N GLY A 25 6.06 4.40 10.53
CA GLY A 25 5.92 3.04 10.04
C GLY A 25 7.08 2.50 9.20
N PHE A 26 8.00 3.38 8.76
CA PHE A 26 9.25 2.93 8.12
C PHE A 26 10.23 2.44 9.17
N VAL A 27 10.91 1.34 8.89
CA VAL A 27 11.98 0.80 9.73
C VAL A 27 13.26 0.75 8.90
N ALA A 28 14.37 1.18 9.47
CA ALA A 28 15.70 0.94 8.95
C ALA A 28 16.64 0.77 10.14
N LYS A 29 17.12 -0.46 10.38
CA LYS A 29 18.03 -0.78 11.48
C LYS A 29 19.19 -1.64 10.98
N PRO A 30 20.45 -1.39 11.40
CA PRO A 30 21.55 -2.28 11.07
C PRO A 30 21.34 -3.65 11.72
N GLU A 31 21.85 -4.69 11.06
CA GLU A 31 21.78 -6.07 11.52
C GLU A 31 22.50 -6.23 12.86
N THR A 32 21.85 -6.94 13.78
CA THR A 32 22.46 -7.37 15.04
C THR A 32 22.87 -8.83 14.88
N LEU A 33 24.16 -9.09 15.00
CA LEU A 33 24.72 -10.42 14.90
C LEU A 33 24.45 -11.23 16.17
N ALA A 34 24.65 -12.54 16.11
CA ALA A 34 24.35 -13.45 17.22
C ALA A 34 25.15 -13.13 18.50
N ASP A 35 26.31 -12.50 18.36
CA ASP A 35 27.18 -12.04 19.45
C ASP A 35 26.75 -10.69 20.05
N GLY A 36 25.65 -10.10 19.56
CA GLY A 36 25.15 -8.78 19.97
C GLY A 36 25.87 -7.61 19.31
N SER A 37 26.89 -7.85 18.49
CA SER A 37 27.55 -6.80 17.73
C SER A 37 26.67 -6.31 16.57
N VAL A 38 26.86 -5.05 16.17
CA VAL A 38 26.07 -4.42 15.11
C VAL A 38 26.86 -4.35 13.82
N ASN A 39 26.36 -5.02 12.79
CA ASN A 39 26.90 -4.92 11.44
C ASN A 39 26.34 -3.68 10.74
N MET A 40 27.10 -2.59 10.76
CA MET A 40 26.70 -1.34 10.10
C MET A 40 26.58 -1.44 8.57
N MET A 41 27.08 -2.51 7.95
CA MET A 41 27.07 -2.68 6.49
C MET A 41 25.81 -3.36 5.96
N ILE A 42 24.99 -3.98 6.82
CA ILE A 42 23.76 -4.69 6.44
C ILE A 42 22.60 -4.12 7.25
N TRP A 43 21.51 -3.75 6.57
CA TRP A 43 20.36 -3.08 7.20
C TRP A 43 19.07 -3.85 6.91
N GLN A 44 18.29 -4.07 7.97
CA GLN A 44 16.92 -4.56 7.89
C GLN A 44 15.99 -3.36 7.75
N CYS A 45 15.37 -3.25 6.58
CA CYS A 45 14.45 -2.18 6.26
C CYS A 45 13.02 -2.70 6.08
N ILE A 46 12.03 -1.96 6.57
CA ILE A 46 10.60 -2.21 6.35
C ILE A 46 10.02 -0.92 5.78
N ILE A 47 9.41 -1.04 4.60
CA ILE A 47 8.65 0.04 3.99
C ILE A 47 7.17 -0.33 4.18
N PRO A 48 6.41 0.42 4.98
CA PRO A 48 4.99 0.16 5.14
C PRO A 48 4.28 0.43 3.82
N GLY A 49 3.28 -0.38 3.49
CA GLY A 49 2.32 0.01 2.45
C GLY A 49 1.69 1.35 2.81
N LYS A 50 1.37 2.19 1.81
CA LYS A 50 0.59 3.41 2.03
C LYS A 50 -0.61 3.10 2.93
N LEU A 51 -0.84 3.94 3.93
CA LEU A 51 -2.04 3.85 4.78
C LEU A 51 -3.28 3.84 3.87
N GLY A 52 -4.07 2.76 3.93
CA GLY A 52 -5.41 2.72 3.33
C GLY A 52 -5.71 1.60 2.32
N GLY A 53 -4.79 0.70 1.95
CA GLY A 53 -5.23 -0.36 1.01
C GLY A 53 -4.34 -1.59 0.85
N TRP A 54 -3.04 -1.41 0.65
CA TRP A 54 -2.17 -2.54 0.26
C TRP A 54 -1.44 -3.17 1.45
N ARG A 55 -1.49 -4.50 1.57
CA ARG A 55 -0.69 -5.31 2.51
C ARG A 55 -0.05 -6.48 1.76
N PRO A 56 1.20 -6.86 2.07
CA PRO A 56 1.89 -7.96 1.38
C PRO A 56 1.23 -9.34 1.57
N ALA A 57 0.38 -9.48 2.58
CA ALA A 57 -0.41 -10.70 2.83
C ALA A 57 -1.71 -10.77 2.01
N ILE A 58 -2.06 -9.71 1.26
CA ILE A 58 -3.25 -9.73 0.40
C ILE A 58 -2.99 -10.68 -0.77
N THR A 59 -3.83 -11.69 -0.88
CA THR A 59 -3.81 -12.67 -1.96
C THR A 59 -4.52 -12.15 -3.20
N VAL A 60 -4.21 -12.70 -4.38
CA VAL A 60 -4.92 -12.41 -5.63
C VAL A 60 -6.44 -12.65 -5.48
N LYS A 61 -6.83 -13.71 -4.78
CA LYS A 61 -8.26 -13.99 -4.49
C LYS A 61 -8.93 -12.83 -3.75
N GLN A 62 -8.29 -12.28 -2.72
CA GLN A 62 -8.85 -11.16 -1.96
C GLN A 62 -8.97 -9.88 -2.80
N ILE A 63 -8.04 -9.64 -3.71
CA ILE A 63 -8.13 -8.52 -4.67
C ILE A 63 -9.35 -8.71 -5.57
N LEU A 64 -9.50 -9.89 -6.18
CA LEU A 64 -10.59 -10.17 -7.12
C LEU A 64 -11.97 -10.11 -6.44
N VAL A 65 -12.09 -10.66 -5.23
CA VAL A 65 -13.32 -10.55 -4.43
C VAL A 65 -13.60 -9.10 -4.05
N GLY A 66 -12.59 -8.33 -3.63
CA GLY A 66 -12.77 -6.92 -3.32
C GLY A 66 -13.22 -6.08 -4.52
N ILE A 67 -12.78 -6.43 -5.73
CA ILE A 67 -13.27 -5.79 -6.97
C ILE A 67 -14.74 -6.17 -7.22
N GLN A 68 -15.12 -7.44 -7.06
CA GLN A 68 -16.52 -7.86 -7.18
C GLN A 68 -17.41 -7.12 -6.18
N ASP A 69 -17.00 -7.04 -4.91
CA ASP A 69 -17.72 -6.33 -3.87
C ASP A 69 -17.87 -4.84 -4.21
N LEU A 70 -16.82 -4.20 -4.75
CA LEU A 70 -16.86 -2.79 -5.14
C LEU A 70 -17.80 -2.52 -6.32
N LEU A 71 -17.93 -3.47 -7.26
CA LEU A 71 -18.87 -3.36 -8.38
C LEU A 71 -20.33 -3.44 -7.91
N ASP A 72 -20.62 -4.24 -6.88
CA ASP A 72 -21.95 -4.33 -6.28
C ASP A 72 -22.23 -3.21 -5.26
N GLN A 73 -21.20 -2.74 -4.56
CA GLN A 73 -21.26 -1.73 -3.51
C GLN A 73 -20.22 -0.62 -3.73
N PRO A 74 -20.52 0.38 -4.57
CA PRO A 74 -19.60 1.49 -4.83
C PRO A 74 -19.25 2.26 -3.55
N ASN A 75 -18.01 2.74 -3.44
CA ASN A 75 -17.56 3.57 -2.33
C ASN A 75 -17.82 5.07 -2.62
N PRO A 76 -18.79 5.73 -1.97
CA PRO A 76 -19.08 7.15 -2.21
C PRO A 76 -17.99 8.11 -1.67
N ALA A 77 -17.12 7.63 -0.78
CA ALA A 77 -16.02 8.43 -0.24
C ALA A 77 -14.82 8.52 -1.20
N ASP A 78 -14.81 7.73 -2.29
CA ASP A 78 -13.73 7.71 -3.29
C ASP A 78 -14.30 7.74 -4.72
N PRO A 79 -14.89 8.88 -5.15
CA PRO A 79 -15.50 9.00 -6.47
C PRO A 79 -14.43 9.02 -7.57
N ALA A 80 -14.29 7.89 -8.28
CA ALA A 80 -13.34 7.76 -9.40
C ALA A 80 -13.92 8.19 -10.76
N GLN A 81 -15.26 8.21 -10.92
CA GLN A 81 -15.94 8.58 -12.15
C GLN A 81 -17.12 9.53 -11.86
N THR A 82 -17.08 10.74 -12.42
CA THR A 82 -18.09 11.79 -12.18
C THR A 82 -19.51 11.34 -12.54
N ASP A 83 -19.74 10.88 -13.78
CA ASP A 83 -21.09 10.51 -14.25
C ASP A 83 -21.69 9.34 -13.46
N GLY A 84 -20.88 8.30 -13.20
CA GLY A 84 -21.30 7.13 -12.45
C GLY A 84 -21.65 7.47 -11.00
N TYR A 85 -20.82 8.31 -10.37
CA TYR A 85 -21.05 8.80 -9.01
C TYR A 85 -22.31 9.67 -8.91
N HIS A 86 -22.51 10.62 -9.82
CA HIS A 86 -23.71 11.46 -9.81
C HIS A 86 -24.99 10.63 -9.97
N LEU A 87 -25.01 9.71 -10.94
CA LEU A 87 -26.15 8.80 -11.12
C LEU A 87 -26.38 7.93 -9.89
N PHE A 88 -25.32 7.44 -9.26
CA PHE A 88 -25.42 6.61 -8.05
C PHE A 88 -26.05 7.37 -6.87
N ILE A 89 -25.65 8.63 -6.65
CA ILE A 89 -26.12 9.43 -5.51
C ILE A 89 -27.50 10.06 -5.77
N GLN A 90 -27.77 10.55 -6.98
CA GLN A 90 -28.96 11.34 -7.29
C GLN A 90 -30.08 10.51 -7.93
N GLU A 91 -29.74 9.53 -8.76
CA GLU A 91 -30.70 8.80 -9.62
C GLU A 91 -30.47 7.27 -9.59
N PRO A 92 -30.67 6.60 -8.44
CA PRO A 92 -30.30 5.19 -8.26
C PRO A 92 -31.03 4.22 -9.21
N VAL A 93 -32.22 4.58 -9.68
CA VAL A 93 -32.99 3.79 -10.66
C VAL A 93 -32.31 3.81 -12.03
N GLU A 94 -31.89 4.99 -12.49
CA GLU A 94 -31.18 5.16 -13.76
C GLU A 94 -29.78 4.54 -13.70
N TYR A 95 -29.08 4.69 -12.56
CA TYR A 95 -27.81 4.00 -12.31
C TYR A 95 -27.95 2.48 -12.51
N LYS A 96 -28.91 1.85 -11.83
CA LYS A 96 -29.17 0.39 -11.98
C LYS A 96 -29.54 0.01 -13.40
N ARG A 97 -30.29 0.86 -14.13
CA ARG A 97 -30.62 0.62 -15.53
C ARG A 97 -29.37 0.58 -16.40
N ARG A 98 -28.47 1.54 -16.25
CA ARG A 98 -27.20 1.61 -17.01
C ARG A 98 -26.25 0.47 -16.66
N VAL A 99 -26.11 0.12 -15.38
CA VAL A 99 -25.31 -1.05 -14.96
C VAL A 99 -25.80 -2.33 -15.63
N LYS A 100 -27.12 -2.57 -15.64
CA LYS A 100 -27.70 -3.74 -16.34
C LYS A 100 -27.47 -3.70 -17.85
N GLN A 101 -27.51 -2.53 -18.48
CA GLN A 101 -27.23 -2.38 -19.91
C GLN A 101 -25.75 -2.66 -20.22
N GLN A 102 -24.85 -2.17 -19.38
CA GLN A 102 -23.42 -2.41 -19.51
C GLN A 102 -23.08 -3.89 -19.31
N ALA A 103 -23.65 -4.55 -18.31
CA ALA A 103 -23.43 -5.99 -18.08
C ALA A 103 -23.78 -6.86 -19.30
N LYS A 104 -24.80 -6.47 -20.09
CA LYS A 104 -25.16 -7.17 -21.34
C LYS A 104 -24.09 -7.11 -22.43
N GLN A 105 -23.18 -6.13 -22.39
CA GLN A 105 -22.08 -6.02 -23.35
C GLN A 105 -20.96 -7.02 -23.07
N TYR A 106 -20.92 -7.58 -21.86
CA TYR A 106 -19.89 -8.51 -21.39
C TYR A 106 -20.55 -9.81 -20.95
N PRO A 107 -21.07 -10.62 -21.90
CA PRO A 107 -21.66 -11.91 -21.56
C PRO A 107 -20.63 -12.83 -20.90
N PRO A 108 -21.06 -13.81 -20.10
CA PRO A 108 -20.16 -14.81 -19.55
C PRO A 108 -19.34 -15.47 -20.66
N LEU A 109 -18.03 -15.52 -20.46
CA LEU A 109 -17.15 -16.36 -21.25
C LEU A 109 -17.46 -17.79 -20.82
N VAL A 110 -18.33 -18.46 -21.58
CA VAL A 110 -18.65 -19.89 -21.42
C VAL A 110 -17.36 -20.69 -21.45
#